data_AF-A0A8H5AYM0-F1
#
_entry.id   AF-A0A8H5AYM0-F1
#
_cell.length_a   1.000
_cell.length_b   1.000
_cell.length_c   1.000
_cell.angle_alpha   90.00
_cell.angle_beta   90.00
_cell.angle_gamma   90.00
#
_symmetry.space_group_name_H-M   'P 1'
#
loop_
_entity.id
_entity.type
_entity.pdbx_description
1 polymer ?
#
loop_
_entity_poly.entity_id
_entity_poly.type
_entity_poly.pdbx_seq_one_letter_code
_entity_poly.pdbx_strand_id
1 'polypeptide(L)'
;MERYTVPSNPIPSTRAVKITHAKRVHLSPSPSTHLTPTNHGSTHEEDISTSKSPIGVTPRTPAISGSGTVYPYATFPLSTKLETRAAQVREISLLEKKISEEKLKHNAFEWVEDSPNRGASEWLPVFHGYWKPSSHQTPSLKDIWMENEYGIGQCFSIKELKQHWGVRWRRNTNGLKVEGVRRDKVVDLVRRLIAQDGWDEERALRFLKEKCDIPSKSAPYLKNLRAFITFLGSDKNSGIQKIIDSSVGFS
;
A
#
# COMPACT_ATOMS: atom_id res chain seq x y z
N MET A 1 -5.17 15.42 -56.49
CA MET A 1 -5.33 14.32 -55.51
C MET A 1 -3.99 13.62 -55.37
N GLU A 2 -3.11 14.17 -54.52
CA GLU A 2 -1.79 13.59 -54.24
C GLU A 2 -1.93 12.54 -53.14
N ARG A 3 -1.43 11.33 -53.39
CA ARG A 3 -1.45 10.22 -52.44
C ARG A 3 -0.25 10.34 -51.51
N TYR A 4 -0.49 10.63 -50.24
CA TYR A 4 0.52 10.57 -49.18
C TYR A 4 0.81 9.11 -48.82
N THR A 5 2.04 8.67 -49.04
CA THR A 5 2.55 7.37 -48.59
C THR A 5 3.18 7.53 -47.21
N VAL A 6 2.67 6.81 -46.21
CA VAL A 6 3.19 6.81 -44.83
C VAL A 6 4.41 5.89 -44.75
N PRO A 7 5.57 6.33 -44.23
CA PRO A 7 6.74 5.47 -44.06
C PRO A 7 6.55 4.50 -42.90
N SER A 8 6.80 3.20 -43.16
CA SER A 8 6.78 2.13 -42.17
C SER A 8 8.05 2.14 -41.32
N ASN A 9 7.91 2.34 -40.01
CA ASN A 9 9.03 2.21 -39.07
C ASN A 9 9.34 0.74 -38.78
N PRO A 10 10.63 0.33 -38.74
CA PRO A 10 11.03 -1.04 -38.44
C PRO A 10 10.84 -1.38 -36.96
N ILE A 11 10.35 -2.61 -36.72
CA ILE A 11 10.11 -3.20 -35.40
C ILE A 11 11.47 -3.56 -34.77
N PRO A 12 11.78 -3.10 -33.53
CA PRO A 12 13.01 -3.48 -32.85
C PRO A 12 12.99 -4.95 -32.40
N SER A 13 13.99 -5.70 -32.88
CA SER A 13 14.25 -7.11 -32.57
C SER A 13 14.58 -7.30 -31.08
N THR A 14 13.78 -8.10 -30.38
CA THR A 14 13.96 -8.41 -28.96
C THR A 14 15.05 -9.48 -28.79
N ARG A 15 16.24 -9.07 -28.37
CA ARG A 15 17.32 -10.00 -27.97
C ARG A 15 16.94 -10.72 -26.67
N ALA A 16 16.94 -12.05 -26.72
CA ALA A 16 16.74 -12.93 -25.59
C ALA A 16 17.94 -12.85 -24.61
N VAL A 17 17.67 -12.51 -23.36
CA VAL A 17 18.67 -12.53 -22.27
C VAL A 17 18.68 -13.93 -21.65
N LYS A 18 19.78 -14.67 -21.83
CA LYS A 18 20.07 -15.91 -21.10
C LYS A 18 20.42 -15.56 -19.65
N ILE A 19 19.59 -16.01 -18.71
CA ILE A 19 19.88 -15.93 -17.26
C ILE A 19 20.52 -17.25 -16.83
N THR A 20 21.82 -17.23 -16.56
CA THR A 20 22.57 -18.36 -16.02
C THR A 20 22.39 -18.40 -14.49
N HIS A 21 21.93 -19.55 -13.97
CA HIS A 21 21.76 -19.78 -12.52
C HIS A 21 23.12 -19.96 -11.82
N ALA A 22 23.40 -19.14 -10.81
CA ALA A 22 24.51 -19.35 -9.90
C ALA A 22 24.10 -20.28 -8.74
N LYS A 23 24.90 -21.33 -8.56
CA LYS A 23 24.78 -22.40 -7.56
C LYS A 23 25.11 -21.86 -6.17
N ARG A 24 24.12 -21.87 -5.26
CA ARG A 24 24.29 -21.44 -3.86
C ARG A 24 24.92 -22.56 -3.05
N VAL A 25 26.13 -22.34 -2.55
CA VAL A 25 26.84 -23.24 -1.63
C VAL A 25 26.25 -23.08 -0.23
N HIS A 26 25.89 -24.21 0.40
CA HIS A 26 25.48 -24.32 1.79
C HIS A 26 26.69 -24.09 2.70
N LEU A 27 26.58 -23.15 3.63
CA LEU A 27 27.47 -23.04 4.79
C LEU A 27 26.65 -23.33 6.05
N SER A 28 27.08 -24.35 6.79
CA SER A 28 26.56 -24.76 8.09
C SER A 28 26.92 -23.73 9.18
N PRO A 29 26.04 -23.44 10.14
CA PRO A 29 26.37 -22.61 11.30
C PRO A 29 26.95 -23.44 12.46
N SER A 30 28.10 -23.00 12.99
CA SER A 30 28.66 -23.47 14.25
C SER A 30 27.95 -22.82 15.46
N PRO A 31 27.86 -23.51 16.61
CA PRO A 31 27.24 -22.98 17.82
C PRO A 31 28.22 -22.11 18.62
N SER A 32 27.79 -20.92 19.04
CA SER A 32 28.50 -20.10 20.03
C SER A 32 27.73 -20.06 21.34
N THR A 33 28.32 -20.70 22.34
CA THR A 33 28.09 -20.52 23.77
C THR A 33 28.86 -19.28 24.23
N HIS A 34 28.25 -18.41 25.07
CA HIS A 34 28.80 -17.94 26.36
C HIS A 34 28.07 -16.70 26.91
N LEU A 35 27.67 -16.86 28.19
CA LEU A 35 27.72 -15.93 29.33
C LEU A 35 26.86 -14.65 29.37
N THR A 36 25.91 -14.71 30.29
CA THR A 36 25.39 -13.62 31.11
C THR A 36 26.47 -13.03 32.04
N PRO A 37 26.56 -11.70 32.15
CA PRO A 37 27.10 -11.04 33.32
C PRO A 37 25.98 -10.41 34.17
N THR A 38 25.91 -10.85 35.42
CA THR A 38 25.26 -10.16 36.54
C THR A 38 25.99 -8.86 36.82
N ASN A 39 25.28 -7.74 36.96
CA ASN A 39 25.89 -6.50 37.45
C ASN A 39 25.15 -5.99 38.70
N HIS A 40 25.91 -5.93 39.79
CA HIS A 40 25.54 -5.33 41.06
C HIS A 40 25.65 -3.81 41.01
N GLY A 41 24.91 -3.15 41.91
CA GLY A 41 24.65 -1.72 41.90
C GLY A 41 25.85 -0.81 42.16
N SER A 42 25.60 0.47 41.93
CA SER A 42 26.38 1.55 42.53
C SER A 42 25.50 2.79 42.65
N THR A 43 25.49 3.32 43.87
CA THR A 43 24.84 4.54 44.32
C THR A 43 25.87 5.66 44.21
N HIS A 44 25.58 6.72 43.46
CA HIS A 44 26.21 8.05 43.54
C HIS A 44 25.15 9.04 43.02
N GLU A 45 24.63 9.89 43.89
CA GLU A 45 25.14 11.23 44.24
C GLU A 45 24.69 12.32 43.29
N GLU A 46 24.34 13.43 43.93
CA GLU A 46 23.63 14.59 43.46
C GLU A 46 24.29 15.23 42.24
N ASP A 47 23.48 15.60 41.26
CA ASP A 47 23.97 16.37 40.13
C ASP A 47 23.05 17.55 39.78
N ILE A 48 23.73 18.61 39.41
CA ILE A 48 23.34 20.01 39.50
C ILE A 48 22.29 20.37 38.46
N SER A 49 21.30 21.15 38.90
CA SER A 49 20.22 21.73 38.10
C SER A 49 20.77 22.59 36.96
N THR A 50 21.02 21.95 35.82
CA THR A 50 21.38 22.61 34.56
C THR A 50 20.09 22.95 33.82
N SER A 51 19.73 24.23 33.88
CA SER A 51 18.66 24.86 33.09
C SER A 51 18.86 24.52 31.59
N LYS A 52 18.12 23.52 31.11
CA LYS A 52 18.00 23.19 29.69
C LYS A 52 17.13 24.28 29.04
N SER A 53 17.77 25.19 28.31
CA SER A 53 17.08 26.08 27.37
C SER A 53 16.12 25.26 26.50
N PRO A 54 14.87 25.71 26.30
CA PRO A 54 13.88 24.97 25.54
C PRO A 54 14.39 24.82 24.10
N ILE A 55 14.56 23.57 23.68
CA ILE A 55 14.85 23.18 22.31
C ILE A 55 13.86 23.93 21.41
N GLY A 56 14.38 24.82 20.57
CA GLY A 56 13.58 25.71 19.72
C GLY A 56 12.62 24.91 18.85
N VAL A 57 11.35 24.87 19.26
CA VAL A 57 10.27 24.30 18.47
C VAL A 57 10.07 25.25 17.29
N THR A 58 10.60 24.88 16.13
CA THR A 58 10.35 25.64 14.90
C THR A 58 8.82 25.72 14.69
N PRO A 59 8.26 26.92 14.46
CA PRO A 59 6.82 27.09 14.34
C PRO A 59 6.30 26.29 13.15
N ARG A 60 5.42 25.32 13.45
CA ARG A 60 4.76 24.45 12.48
C ARG A 60 3.70 25.25 11.72
N THR A 61 4.11 25.86 10.61
CA THR A 61 3.25 26.75 9.83
C THR A 61 2.36 25.92 8.90
N PRO A 62 1.05 26.17 8.81
CA PRO A 62 0.18 25.47 7.87
C PRO A 62 0.63 25.71 6.42
N ALA A 63 0.34 24.74 5.53
CA ALA A 63 0.58 24.89 4.12
C ALA A 63 -0.60 25.64 3.47
N ILE A 64 -0.31 26.60 2.61
CA ILE A 64 -1.31 27.30 1.80
C ILE A 64 -1.01 26.97 0.35
N SER A 65 -1.97 26.37 -0.34
CA SER A 65 -1.84 26.02 -1.75
C SER A 65 -1.99 27.24 -2.66
N GLY A 66 -1.68 27.09 -3.95
CA GLY A 66 -1.90 28.13 -4.94
C GLY A 66 -3.38 28.49 -5.18
N SER A 67 -4.32 27.65 -4.74
CA SER A 67 -5.76 27.95 -4.78
C SER A 67 -6.27 28.69 -3.54
N GLY A 68 -5.40 28.87 -2.53
CA GLY A 68 -5.75 29.51 -1.25
C GLY A 68 -6.24 28.52 -0.18
N THR A 69 -6.34 27.23 -0.49
CA THR A 69 -6.71 26.21 0.50
C THR A 69 -5.62 26.07 1.57
N VAL A 70 -6.06 26.07 2.83
CA VAL A 70 -5.17 25.92 3.99
C VAL A 70 -5.20 24.47 4.46
N TYR A 71 -4.01 23.86 4.51
CA TYR A 71 -3.79 22.51 5.03
C TYR A 71 -3.03 22.55 6.36
N PRO A 72 -3.39 21.67 7.31
CA PRO A 72 -2.58 21.46 8.50
C PRO A 72 -1.14 21.09 8.13
N TYR A 73 -0.17 21.55 8.93
CA TYR A 73 1.24 21.21 8.75
C TYR A 73 1.47 19.69 8.69
N ALA A 74 0.68 18.90 9.44
CA ALA A 74 0.77 17.44 9.45
C ALA A 74 0.36 16.78 8.12
N THR A 75 -0.45 17.47 7.29
CA THR A 75 -0.84 17.01 5.95
C THR A 75 0.32 17.23 4.97
N PHE A 76 0.86 18.45 4.91
CA PHE A 76 1.95 18.83 4.01
C PHE A 76 3.06 19.57 4.78
N PRO A 77 4.09 18.86 5.28
CA PRO A 77 5.21 19.50 5.96
C PRO A 77 6.12 20.21 4.93
N LEU A 78 5.93 21.53 4.80
CA LEU A 78 6.70 22.35 3.86
C LEU A 78 8.16 22.53 4.30
N SER A 79 9.06 22.57 3.33
CA SER A 79 10.48 22.87 3.51
C SER A 79 10.68 24.34 3.90
N THR A 80 11.73 24.60 4.68
CA THR A 80 12.20 25.96 4.97
C THR A 80 12.97 26.59 3.81
N LYS A 81 13.46 25.77 2.87
CA LYS A 81 14.16 26.23 1.66
C LYS A 81 13.14 26.78 0.66
N LEU A 82 13.33 28.04 0.26
CA LEU A 82 12.37 28.77 -0.57
C LEU A 82 12.10 28.08 -1.91
N GLU A 83 13.15 27.59 -2.57
CA GLU A 83 13.04 26.92 -3.88
C GLU A 83 12.23 25.61 -3.78
N THR A 84 12.54 24.76 -2.80
CA THR A 84 11.79 23.53 -2.53
C THR A 84 10.35 23.84 -2.17
N ARG A 85 10.12 24.86 -1.34
CA ARG A 85 8.78 25.26 -0.89
C ARG A 85 7.89 25.71 -2.04
N ALA A 86 8.42 26.47 -3.00
CA ALA A 86 7.66 26.88 -4.19
C ALA A 86 7.23 25.68 -5.04
N ALA A 87 8.11 24.69 -5.24
CA ALA A 87 7.77 23.45 -5.93
C ALA A 87 6.71 22.64 -5.16
N GLN A 88 6.86 22.50 -3.84
CA GLN A 88 5.91 21.82 -2.97
C GLN A 88 4.51 22.43 -3.05
N VAL A 89 4.39 23.75 -2.96
CA VAL A 89 3.08 24.45 -3.05
C VAL A 89 2.44 24.25 -4.41
N ARG A 90 3.22 24.31 -5.50
CA ARG A 90 2.72 24.03 -6.85
C ARG A 90 2.18 22.61 -6.97
N GLU A 91 2.88 21.62 -6.43
CA GLU A 91 2.43 20.22 -6.47
C GLU A 91 1.18 19.97 -5.62
N ILE A 92 0.99 20.68 -4.50
CA ILE A 92 -0.28 20.63 -3.74
C ILE A 92 -1.43 21.06 -4.65
N SER A 93 -1.28 22.15 -5.39
CA SER A 93 -2.30 22.61 -6.33
C SER A 93 -2.53 21.67 -7.52
N LEU A 94 -1.56 20.83 -7.88
CA LEU A 94 -1.78 19.76 -8.86
C LEU A 94 -2.53 18.56 -8.28
N LEU A 95 -2.36 18.27 -6.99
CA LEU A 95 -3.16 17.26 -6.29
C LEU A 95 -4.62 17.68 -6.16
N GLU A 96 -4.87 18.95 -5.81
CA GLU A 96 -6.23 19.51 -5.68
C GLU A 96 -7.07 19.38 -6.96
N LYS A 97 -6.42 19.38 -8.13
CA LYS A 97 -7.10 19.17 -9.42
C LYS A 97 -7.61 17.74 -9.62
N LYS A 98 -7.11 16.79 -8.84
CA LYS A 98 -7.35 15.34 -9.02
C LYS A 98 -8.07 14.72 -7.83
N ILE A 99 -7.91 15.30 -6.64
CA ILE A 99 -8.35 14.75 -5.37
C ILE A 99 -9.03 15.86 -4.59
N SER A 100 -10.18 15.55 -3.97
CA SER A 100 -10.92 16.54 -3.18
C SER A 100 -10.10 17.05 -2.00
N GLU A 101 -10.32 18.32 -1.65
CA GLU A 101 -9.67 18.97 -0.51
C GLU A 101 -9.88 18.19 0.79
N GLU A 102 -11.10 17.71 1.05
CA GLU A 102 -11.44 16.94 2.24
C GLU A 102 -10.58 15.69 2.36
N LYS A 103 -10.42 14.95 1.26
CA LYS A 103 -9.60 13.74 1.23
C LYS A 103 -8.13 14.07 1.46
N LEU A 104 -7.61 15.14 0.85
CA LEU A 104 -6.24 15.60 1.09
C LEU A 104 -6.01 15.95 2.57
N LYS A 105 -6.94 16.68 3.21
CA LYS A 105 -6.83 17.06 4.64
C LYS A 105 -6.76 15.87 5.60
N HIS A 106 -7.43 14.75 5.27
CA HIS A 106 -7.46 13.56 6.11
C HIS A 106 -6.21 12.68 6.02
N ASN A 107 -5.35 12.90 5.02
CA ASN A 107 -4.20 12.05 4.78
C ASN A 107 -2.89 12.84 5.02
N ALA A 108 -1.84 12.14 5.41
CA ALA A 108 -0.51 12.74 5.53
C ALA A 108 0.31 12.47 4.26
N PHE A 109 1.17 13.42 3.91
CA PHE A 109 2.12 13.31 2.82
C PHE A 109 3.51 13.67 3.32
N GLU A 110 4.55 13.10 2.73
CA GLU A 110 5.89 13.66 2.89
C GLU A 110 6.57 13.70 1.52
N TRP A 111 7.24 14.83 1.28
CA TRP A 111 7.81 15.20 0.00
C TRP A 111 8.97 14.28 -0.39
N VAL A 112 8.95 13.78 -1.61
CA VAL A 112 10.06 13.01 -2.17
C VAL A 112 10.73 13.86 -3.22
N GLU A 113 11.99 14.24 -2.97
CA GLU A 113 12.80 15.00 -3.91
C GLU A 113 13.22 14.14 -5.10
N ASP A 114 13.38 14.81 -6.24
CA ASP A 114 13.92 14.23 -7.46
C ASP A 114 15.27 13.55 -7.18
N SER A 115 15.43 12.39 -7.77
CA SER A 115 16.69 11.67 -7.80
C SER A 115 16.84 11.13 -9.21
N PRO A 116 18.07 11.06 -9.76
CA PRO A 116 18.32 10.55 -11.11
C PRO A 116 17.67 9.19 -11.39
N ASN A 117 17.40 8.40 -10.34
CA ASN A 117 16.80 7.08 -10.41
C ASN A 117 15.30 7.01 -9.99
N ARG A 118 14.69 8.11 -9.52
CA ARG A 118 13.30 8.13 -8.98
C ARG A 118 12.32 8.99 -9.77
N GLY A 119 12.81 9.88 -10.64
CA GLY A 119 11.97 10.81 -11.39
C GLY A 119 11.64 12.07 -10.59
N ALA A 120 10.77 12.92 -11.16
CA ALA A 120 10.48 14.25 -10.63
C ALA A 120 10.01 14.26 -9.18
N SER A 121 10.34 15.35 -8.47
CA SER A 121 9.89 15.57 -7.09
C SER A 121 8.36 15.56 -7.00
N GLU A 122 7.80 14.86 -6.01
CA GLU A 122 6.35 14.75 -5.84
C GLU A 122 5.96 14.56 -4.36
N TRP A 123 4.68 14.85 -4.06
CA TRP A 123 4.06 14.48 -2.80
C TRP A 123 3.56 13.03 -2.85
N LEU A 124 4.12 12.17 -2.01
CA LEU A 124 3.63 10.80 -1.84
C LEU A 124 2.85 10.67 -0.52
N PRO A 125 1.70 9.98 -0.52
CA PRO A 125 0.96 9.73 0.71
C PRO A 125 1.81 8.88 1.67
N VAL A 126 1.69 9.17 2.96
CA VAL A 126 2.25 8.35 4.04
C VAL A 126 1.30 7.19 4.28
N PHE A 127 1.63 6.04 3.71
CA PHE A 127 0.84 4.82 3.88
C PHE A 127 1.41 3.94 5.00
N HIS A 128 0.76 3.97 6.16
CA HIS A 128 1.21 3.21 7.34
C HIS A 128 0.99 1.70 7.23
N GLY A 129 0.08 1.28 6.36
CA GLY A 129 -0.23 -0.11 6.13
C GLY A 129 -1.69 -0.30 5.77
N TYR A 130 -2.01 -1.51 5.33
CA TYR A 130 -3.39 -1.86 5.08
C TYR A 130 -4.21 -1.81 6.36
N TRP A 131 -5.46 -1.39 6.23
CA TRP A 131 -6.42 -1.35 7.30
C TRP A 131 -6.55 -2.72 7.97
N LYS A 132 -6.69 -2.65 9.28
CA LYS A 132 -6.93 -3.78 10.16
C LYS A 132 -8.03 -3.38 11.15
N PRO A 133 -8.97 -4.29 11.45
CA PRO A 133 -9.95 -4.04 12.50
C PRO A 133 -9.24 -3.83 13.84
N SER A 134 -9.88 -3.08 14.74
CA SER A 134 -9.44 -3.00 16.12
C SER A 134 -9.44 -4.40 16.76
N SER A 135 -8.60 -4.63 17.78
CA SER A 135 -8.58 -5.86 18.59
C SER A 135 -8.11 -7.16 17.91
N HIS A 136 -6.88 -7.25 17.41
CA HIS A 136 -6.25 -8.51 16.91
C HIS A 136 -7.05 -9.34 15.89
N GLN A 137 -8.12 -8.78 15.34
CA GLN A 137 -8.98 -9.45 14.38
C GLN A 137 -8.35 -9.41 12.98
N THR A 138 -8.66 -10.43 12.18
CA THR A 138 -8.34 -10.41 10.75
C THR A 138 -9.42 -9.64 9.99
N PRO A 139 -9.07 -8.82 8.98
CA PRO A 139 -10.08 -8.16 8.16
C PRO A 139 -10.95 -9.20 7.46
N SER A 140 -12.23 -8.90 7.31
CA SER A 140 -13.14 -9.72 6.51
C SER A 140 -12.86 -9.57 5.01
N LEU A 141 -13.41 -10.46 4.19
CA LEU A 141 -13.32 -10.35 2.73
C LEU A 141 -13.97 -9.04 2.23
N LYS A 142 -15.08 -8.64 2.87
CA LYS A 142 -15.74 -7.36 2.62
C LYS A 142 -14.81 -6.19 2.96
N ASP A 143 -14.14 -6.20 4.11
CA ASP A 143 -13.23 -5.11 4.48
C ASP A 143 -12.08 -4.92 3.48
N ILE A 144 -11.52 -6.04 2.98
CA ILE A 144 -10.47 -6.00 1.96
C ILE A 144 -11.00 -5.39 0.66
N TRP A 145 -12.21 -5.76 0.24
CA TRP A 145 -12.85 -5.17 -0.94
C TRP A 145 -13.11 -3.67 -0.76
N MET A 146 -13.72 -3.29 0.37
CA MET A 146 -14.07 -1.91 0.69
C MET A 146 -12.84 -1.01 0.74
N GLU A 147 -11.75 -1.45 1.39
CA GLU A 147 -10.48 -0.73 1.40
C GLU A 147 -9.93 -0.56 -0.02
N ASN A 148 -10.04 -1.58 -0.86
CA ASN A 148 -9.48 -1.53 -2.20
C ASN A 148 -10.24 -0.56 -3.12
N GLU A 149 -11.57 -0.60 -3.13
CA GLU A 149 -12.37 0.24 -4.05
C GLU A 149 -12.66 1.63 -3.48
N TYR A 150 -13.06 1.73 -2.21
CA TYR A 150 -13.58 2.97 -1.61
C TYR A 150 -12.65 3.59 -0.56
N GLY A 151 -11.77 2.78 0.03
CA GLY A 151 -10.97 3.18 1.19
C GLY A 151 -11.78 3.06 2.49
N ILE A 152 -11.10 3.21 3.63
CA ILE A 152 -11.72 3.11 4.97
C ILE A 152 -11.36 4.36 5.78
N GLY A 153 -12.36 5.01 6.38
CA GLY A 153 -12.17 6.12 7.31
C GLY A 153 -11.47 7.34 6.68
N GLN A 154 -11.97 7.82 5.54
CA GLN A 154 -11.40 8.93 4.74
C GLN A 154 -9.99 8.72 4.19
N CYS A 155 -9.36 7.56 4.45
CA CYS A 155 -8.11 7.17 3.80
C CYS A 155 -8.34 6.88 2.30
N PHE A 156 -7.29 7.06 1.49
CA PHE A 156 -7.32 6.66 0.09
C PHE A 156 -7.62 5.18 -0.09
N SER A 157 -8.40 4.85 -1.11
CA SER A 157 -8.56 3.47 -1.56
C SER A 157 -7.28 2.96 -2.22
N ILE A 158 -7.08 1.65 -2.23
CA ILE A 158 -5.91 1.06 -2.93
C ILE A 158 -5.97 1.38 -4.44
N LYS A 159 -7.18 1.49 -5.01
CA LYS A 159 -7.39 1.89 -6.39
C LYS A 159 -6.96 3.34 -6.64
N GLU A 160 -7.35 4.29 -5.79
CA GLU A 160 -6.91 5.69 -5.87
C GLU A 160 -5.38 5.78 -5.74
N LEU A 161 -4.79 5.04 -4.80
CA LEU A 161 -3.33 5.01 -4.61
C LEU A 161 -2.60 4.51 -5.86
N LYS A 162 -3.09 3.42 -6.47
CA LYS A 162 -2.57 2.87 -7.73
C LYS A 162 -2.78 3.85 -8.90
N GLN A 163 -3.91 4.53 -8.96
CA GLN A 163 -4.24 5.46 -10.05
C GLN A 163 -3.34 6.70 -10.04
N HIS A 164 -3.13 7.32 -8.88
CA HIS A 164 -2.39 8.59 -8.81
C HIS A 164 -0.88 8.41 -8.68
N TRP A 165 -0.41 7.36 -8.01
CA TRP A 165 1.02 7.16 -7.71
C TRP A 165 1.59 5.81 -8.19
N GLY A 166 0.79 4.97 -8.85
CA GLY A 166 1.24 3.69 -9.39
C GLY A 166 1.75 2.74 -8.32
N VAL A 167 3.01 2.35 -8.41
CA VAL A 167 3.68 1.49 -7.40
C VAL A 167 4.47 2.28 -6.37
N ARG A 168 4.58 3.62 -6.51
CA ARG A 168 5.46 4.47 -5.69
C ARG A 168 4.89 4.74 -4.30
N TRP A 169 3.56 4.78 -4.14
CA TRP A 169 2.90 5.02 -2.85
C TRP A 169 3.29 4.02 -1.75
N ARG A 170 3.69 2.78 -2.10
CA ARG A 170 4.10 1.73 -1.15
C ARG A 170 5.60 1.71 -0.82
N ARG A 171 6.36 2.73 -1.28
CA ARG A 171 7.72 3.13 -0.84
C ARG A 171 8.76 2.00 -0.64
N ASN A 172 8.68 0.92 -1.44
CA ASN A 172 9.54 -0.28 -1.37
C ASN A 172 9.49 -1.09 -0.05
N THR A 173 8.42 -0.98 0.74
CA THR A 173 8.28 -1.79 1.96
C THR A 173 7.87 -3.23 1.58
N ASN A 174 8.78 -4.19 1.73
CA ASN A 174 8.53 -5.59 1.36
C ASN A 174 7.29 -6.19 2.02
N GLY A 175 7.03 -5.86 3.30
CA GLY A 175 5.81 -6.30 4.00
C GLY A 175 4.52 -5.83 3.30
N LEU A 176 4.48 -4.57 2.87
CA LEU A 176 3.32 -4.01 2.16
C LEU A 176 3.14 -4.61 0.76
N LYS A 177 4.25 -4.94 0.08
CA LYS A 177 4.19 -5.62 -1.22
C LYS A 177 3.58 -7.02 -1.09
N VAL A 178 4.07 -7.80 -0.13
CA VAL A 178 3.58 -9.17 0.11
C VAL A 178 2.11 -9.16 0.51
N GLU A 179 1.71 -8.26 1.41
CA GLU A 179 0.32 -8.13 1.82
C GLU A 179 -0.58 -7.65 0.68
N GLY A 180 -0.09 -6.75 -0.18
CA GLY A 180 -0.81 -6.32 -1.38
C GLY A 180 -1.10 -7.47 -2.33
N VAL A 181 -0.09 -8.30 -2.63
CA VAL A 181 -0.28 -9.50 -3.48
C VAL A 181 -1.29 -10.47 -2.87
N ARG A 182 -1.34 -10.58 -1.54
CA ARG A 182 -2.33 -11.42 -0.85
C ARG A 182 -3.74 -10.86 -0.99
N ARG A 183 -3.93 -9.56 -0.74
CA ARG A 183 -5.24 -8.89 -0.83
C ARG A 183 -5.74 -8.79 -2.28
N ASP A 184 -4.83 -8.62 -3.25
CA ASP A 184 -5.16 -8.57 -4.68
C ASP A 184 -5.87 -9.86 -5.15
N LYS A 185 -5.63 -11.02 -4.52
CA LYS A 185 -6.35 -12.27 -4.82
C LYS A 185 -7.82 -12.23 -4.40
N VAL A 186 -8.12 -11.61 -3.26
CA VAL A 186 -9.49 -11.42 -2.79
C VAL A 186 -10.21 -10.42 -3.70
N VAL A 187 -9.52 -9.34 -4.06
CA VAL A 187 -10.02 -8.34 -5.01
C VAL A 187 -10.31 -8.95 -6.39
N ASP A 188 -9.41 -9.80 -6.90
CA ASP A 188 -9.60 -10.52 -8.16
C ASP A 188 -10.81 -11.46 -8.10
N LEU A 189 -10.98 -12.21 -7.01
CA LEU A 189 -12.15 -13.06 -6.79
C LEU A 189 -13.46 -12.24 -6.87
N VAL A 190 -13.55 -11.13 -6.13
CA VAL A 190 -14.76 -10.29 -6.13
C VAL A 190 -15.03 -9.71 -7.51
N ARG A 191 -14.01 -9.21 -8.22
CA ARG A 191 -14.16 -8.69 -9.59
C ARG A 191 -14.69 -9.75 -10.55
N ARG A 192 -14.21 -10.99 -10.46
CA ARG A 192 -14.67 -12.07 -11.34
C ARG A 192 -16.08 -12.56 -11.03
N LEU A 193 -16.50 -12.48 -9.77
CA LEU A 193 -17.89 -12.71 -9.38
C LEU A 193 -18.80 -11.60 -9.96
N ILE A 194 -18.43 -10.33 -9.80
CA ILE A 194 -19.19 -9.19 -10.36
C ILE A 194 -19.24 -9.26 -11.90
N ALA A 195 -18.23 -9.83 -12.55
CA ALA A 195 -18.21 -10.01 -14.00
C ALA A 195 -19.13 -11.15 -14.50
N GLN A 196 -19.75 -11.94 -13.63
CA GLN A 196 -20.75 -12.93 -14.02
C GLN A 196 -22.10 -12.24 -14.34
N ASP A 197 -22.87 -12.86 -15.24
CA ASP A 197 -24.18 -12.29 -15.63
C ASP A 197 -25.17 -12.26 -14.46
N GLY A 198 -25.82 -11.11 -14.25
CA GLY A 198 -26.73 -10.88 -13.13
C GLY A 198 -26.07 -10.74 -11.75
N TRP A 199 -24.75 -10.57 -11.69
CA TRP A 199 -24.03 -10.30 -10.43
C TRP A 199 -23.70 -8.82 -10.27
N ASP A 200 -23.95 -8.32 -9.06
CA ASP A 200 -23.48 -7.01 -8.61
C ASP A 200 -22.55 -7.18 -7.41
N GLU A 201 -22.00 -6.06 -6.93
CA GLU A 201 -21.11 -6.05 -5.77
C GLU A 201 -21.78 -6.62 -4.51
N GLU A 202 -23.03 -6.25 -4.25
CA GLU A 202 -23.74 -6.67 -3.05
C GLU A 202 -23.95 -8.19 -3.03
N ARG A 203 -24.41 -8.75 -4.15
CA ARG A 203 -24.61 -10.19 -4.34
C ARG A 203 -23.29 -10.95 -4.22
N ALA A 204 -22.21 -10.45 -4.81
CA ALA A 204 -20.87 -11.05 -4.70
C ALA A 204 -20.41 -11.10 -3.24
N LEU A 205 -20.54 -10.00 -2.50
CA LEU A 205 -20.14 -9.94 -1.09
C LEU A 205 -21.05 -10.79 -0.19
N ARG A 206 -22.37 -10.85 -0.47
CA ARG A 206 -23.32 -11.72 0.24
C ARG A 206 -22.98 -13.19 0.06
N PHE A 207 -22.74 -13.61 -1.19
CA PHE A 207 -22.31 -14.96 -1.52
C PHE A 207 -21.04 -15.36 -0.75
N LEU A 208 -20.01 -14.50 -0.77
CA LEU A 208 -18.77 -14.78 -0.06
C LEU A 208 -18.97 -14.86 1.46
N LYS A 209 -19.83 -14.01 2.04
CA LYS A 209 -20.17 -14.09 3.46
C LYS A 209 -20.82 -15.43 3.83
N GLU A 210 -21.72 -15.93 2.99
CA GLU A 210 -22.47 -17.16 3.28
C GLU A 210 -21.71 -18.44 2.95
N LYS A 211 -20.96 -18.46 1.85
CA LYS A 211 -20.25 -19.66 1.35
C LYS A 211 -18.79 -19.72 1.77
N CYS A 212 -18.18 -18.59 2.07
CA CYS A 212 -16.78 -18.47 2.47
C CYS A 212 -16.66 -17.77 3.83
N ASP A 213 -17.46 -18.20 4.81
CA ASP A 213 -17.35 -17.70 6.17
C ASP A 213 -15.98 -18.06 6.76
N ILE A 214 -15.25 -17.07 7.25
CA ILE A 214 -13.88 -17.20 7.75
C ILE A 214 -13.80 -16.52 9.12
N PRO A 215 -13.37 -17.22 10.18
CA PRO A 215 -12.86 -18.59 10.19
C PRO A 215 -13.98 -19.65 10.18
N SER A 216 -13.79 -20.75 9.45
CA SER A 216 -14.70 -21.90 9.45
C SER A 216 -13.97 -23.23 9.57
N LYS A 217 -14.65 -24.23 10.16
CA LYS A 217 -14.19 -25.63 10.26
C LYS A 217 -14.68 -26.50 9.10
N SER A 218 -15.56 -25.97 8.24
CA SER A 218 -16.19 -26.72 7.14
C SER A 218 -15.19 -27.19 6.08
N ALA A 219 -14.14 -26.40 5.84
CA ALA A 219 -13.10 -26.72 4.88
C ALA A 219 -11.71 -26.26 5.37
N PRO A 220 -10.63 -27.01 5.09
CA PRO A 220 -9.27 -26.63 5.51
C PRO A 220 -8.84 -25.24 5.02
N TYR A 221 -9.27 -24.83 3.83
CA TYR A 221 -8.94 -23.53 3.25
C TYR A 221 -9.72 -22.36 3.88
N LEU A 222 -10.80 -22.61 4.63
CA LEU A 222 -11.56 -21.58 5.35
C LEU A 222 -11.13 -21.40 6.81
N LYS A 223 -10.12 -22.15 7.28
CA LYS A 223 -9.64 -22.10 8.67
C LYS A 223 -9.26 -20.68 9.13
N ASN A 224 -8.69 -19.88 8.23
CA ASN A 224 -8.36 -18.47 8.45
C ASN A 224 -8.12 -17.79 7.10
N LEU A 225 -8.07 -16.45 7.10
CA LEU A 225 -7.89 -15.64 5.89
C LEU A 225 -6.63 -16.04 5.10
N ARG A 226 -5.54 -16.38 5.79
CA ARG A 226 -4.28 -16.75 5.12
C ARG A 226 -4.39 -18.08 4.38
N ALA A 227 -5.05 -19.08 4.98
CA ALA A 227 -5.34 -20.35 4.33
C ALA A 227 -6.22 -20.12 3.08
N PHE A 228 -7.22 -19.25 3.20
CA PHE A 228 -8.11 -18.90 2.09
C PHE A 228 -7.35 -18.25 0.93
N ILE A 229 -6.54 -17.21 1.21
CA ILE A 229 -5.71 -16.54 0.19
C ILE A 229 -4.69 -17.49 -0.46
N THR A 230 -4.18 -18.46 0.30
CA THR A 230 -3.29 -19.50 -0.24
C THR A 230 -4.05 -20.37 -1.23
N PHE A 231 -5.24 -20.82 -0.85
CA PHE A 231 -6.15 -21.57 -1.71
C PHE A 231 -6.53 -20.80 -2.97
N LEU A 232 -6.88 -19.51 -2.87
CA LEU A 232 -7.21 -18.69 -4.05
C LEU A 232 -6.07 -18.66 -5.08
N GLY A 233 -4.82 -18.71 -4.61
CA GLY A 233 -3.65 -18.72 -5.49
C GLY A 233 -3.11 -20.09 -5.88
N SER A 234 -3.80 -21.19 -5.57
CA SER A 234 -3.36 -22.53 -6.00
C SER A 234 -3.44 -22.67 -7.52
N ASP A 235 -2.58 -23.51 -8.11
CA ASP A 235 -2.56 -23.94 -9.52
C ASP A 235 -3.11 -22.92 -10.52
N LYS A 236 -2.40 -21.80 -10.71
CA LYS A 236 -2.79 -20.74 -11.66
C LYS A 236 -4.19 -20.16 -11.39
N ASN A 237 -4.53 -19.92 -10.13
CA ASN A 237 -5.83 -19.40 -9.66
C ASN A 237 -6.99 -20.41 -9.75
N SER A 238 -6.71 -21.71 -9.67
CA SER A 238 -7.74 -22.77 -9.63
C SER A 238 -8.70 -22.60 -8.45
N GLY A 239 -8.22 -22.08 -7.31
CA GLY A 239 -9.07 -21.80 -6.15
C GLY A 239 -10.11 -20.71 -6.43
N ILE A 240 -9.75 -19.66 -7.17
CA ILE A 240 -10.71 -18.63 -7.61
C ILE A 240 -11.79 -19.26 -8.49
N GLN A 241 -11.39 -20.07 -9.48
CA GLN A 241 -12.36 -20.70 -10.38
C GLN A 241 -13.35 -21.60 -9.63
N LYS A 242 -12.87 -22.41 -8.66
CA LYS A 242 -13.74 -23.26 -7.84
C LYS A 242 -14.80 -22.47 -7.05
N ILE A 243 -14.47 -21.27 -6.58
CA ILE A 243 -15.43 -20.41 -5.88
C ILE A 243 -16.43 -19.78 -6.87
N ILE A 244 -15.98 -19.43 -8.08
CA ILE A 244 -16.88 -18.94 -9.13
C ILE A 244 -17.84 -20.06 -9.57
N ASP A 245 -17.35 -21.28 -9.79
CA ASP A 245 -18.18 -22.40 -10.22
C ASP A 245 -19.25 -22.75 -9.17
N SER A 246 -18.94 -22.61 -7.87
CA SER A 246 -19.90 -22.83 -6.78
C SER A 246 -20.92 -21.70 -6.60
N SER A 247 -20.73 -20.58 -7.31
CA SER A 247 -21.68 -19.47 -7.35
C SER A 247 -22.87 -19.75 -8.28
N VAL A 248 -22.74 -20.71 -9.20
CA VAL A 248 -23.81 -21.15 -10.09
C VAL A 248 -24.96 -21.72 -9.26
N GLY A 249 -26.14 -21.10 -9.35
CA GLY A 249 -27.32 -21.48 -8.56
C GLY A 249 -27.47 -20.74 -7.23
N PHE A 250 -26.59 -19.78 -6.91
CA PHE A 250 -26.79 -18.89 -5.77
C PHE A 250 -27.83 -17.80 -6.11
N SER A 251 -29.09 -17.99 -5.71
CA SER A 251 -30.19 -17.02 -5.85
C SER A 251 -30.15 -15.96 -4.75
#